data_AF-A0A0H2SBE3-F1
#
_entry.id   AF-A0A0H2SBE3-F1
#
_cell.length_a   1.000
_cell.length_b   1.000
_cell.length_c   1.000
_cell.angle_alpha   90.00
_cell.angle_beta   90.00
_cell.angle_gamma   90.00
#
_symmetry.space_group_name_H-M   'P 1'
#
loop_
_entity.id
_entity.type
_entity.pdbx_description
1 polymer ?
#
loop_
_entity_poly.entity_id
_entity_poly.type
_entity_poly.pdbx_seq_one_letter_code
_entity_poly.pdbx_strand_id
1 'polypeptide(L)'
;MKIHQKWGTISIEEKGYKPALVYDCIYPLYAISDPLTTVTLPESQTTFTSIDAINHVTEAATTLVANPYTILLAKETIRLITKYLPEAKADPLYYLL
;
A
#
# COMPACT_ATOMS: atom_id res chain seq x y z
N MET A 1 3.56 4.02 -2.80
CA MET A 1 2.30 3.24 -2.72
C MET A 1 2.15 2.45 -4.01
N LYS A 2 1.81 1.16 -3.91
CA LYS A 2 2.24 0.07 -4.79
C LYS A 2 1.70 0.13 -6.22
N ILE A 3 2.58 0.11 -7.22
CA ILE A 3 2.25 -0.29 -8.59
C ILE A 3 2.77 -1.71 -8.81
N HIS A 4 2.14 -2.69 -8.15
CA HIS A 4 2.34 -4.13 -8.43
C HIS A 4 0.97 -4.80 -8.47
N GLN A 5 0.02 -4.16 -9.13
CA GLN A 5 -1.40 -4.50 -9.09
C GLN A 5 -1.93 -4.42 -10.52
N LYS A 6 -2.81 -5.34 -10.91
CA LYS A 6 -3.54 -5.30 -12.19
C LYS A 6 -4.75 -4.36 -12.17
N TRP A 7 -4.77 -3.42 -11.21
CA TRP A 7 -5.90 -2.54 -10.94
C TRP A 7 -5.48 -1.09 -11.20
N GLY A 8 -6.29 -0.40 -11.98
CA GLY A 8 -6.26 1.06 -12.12
C GLY A 8 -7.60 1.65 -11.71
N THR A 9 -7.62 2.92 -11.33
CA THR A 9 -8.88 3.65 -11.16
C THR A 9 -8.77 4.99 -11.85
N ILE A 10 -9.87 5.45 -12.44
CA ILE A 10 -9.96 6.76 -13.09
C ILE A 10 -11.21 7.47 -12.58
N SER A 11 -11.10 8.75 -12.24
CA SER A 11 -12.27 9.55 -11.85
C SER A 11 -12.96 10.12 -13.09
N ILE A 12 -14.27 9.93 -13.18
CA ILE A 12 -15.14 10.55 -14.19
C ILE A 12 -16.01 11.58 -13.46
N GLU A 13 -15.47 12.78 -13.32
CA GLU A 13 -16.03 13.85 -12.48
C GLU A 13 -17.46 14.23 -12.86
N GLU A 14 -17.76 14.35 -14.16
CA GLU A 14 -19.10 14.66 -14.67
C GLU A 14 -20.17 13.67 -14.22
N LYS A 15 -19.77 12.44 -13.86
CA LYS A 15 -20.66 11.37 -13.41
C LYS A 15 -20.52 11.08 -11.91
N GLY A 16 -19.60 11.74 -11.19
CA GLY A 16 -19.26 11.41 -9.81
C GLY A 16 -18.85 9.93 -9.65
N TYR A 17 -18.24 9.34 -10.69
CA TYR A 17 -18.05 7.89 -10.80
C TYR A 17 -16.56 7.56 -10.95
N LYS A 18 -16.10 6.54 -10.22
CA LYS A 18 -14.70 6.09 -10.25
C LYS A 18 -14.63 4.59 -10.58
N PRO A 19 -14.64 4.20 -11.87
CA PRO A 19 -14.53 2.81 -12.26
C PRO A 19 -13.17 2.21 -11.91
N ALA A 20 -13.18 0.90 -11.64
CA ALA A 20 -11.98 0.08 -11.61
C ALA A 20 -11.67 -0.45 -13.01
N LEU A 21 -10.40 -0.35 -13.40
CA LEU A 21 -9.83 -0.95 -14.61
C LEU A 21 -9.06 -2.20 -14.19
N VAL A 22 -9.41 -3.36 -14.73
CA VAL A 22 -8.81 -4.64 -14.37
C VAL A 22 -8.42 -5.40 -15.64
N TYR A 23 -7.16 -5.28 -16.05
CA TYR A 23 -6.63 -5.92 -17.26
C TYR A 23 -5.18 -6.36 -17.06
N ASP A 24 -4.75 -7.43 -17.74
CA ASP A 24 -3.37 -7.92 -17.59
C ASP A 24 -2.35 -6.99 -18.24
N CYS A 25 -2.73 -6.27 -19.30
CA CYS A 25 -1.85 -5.33 -20.01
C CYS A 25 -1.47 -4.09 -19.19
N ILE A 26 -2.16 -3.81 -18.08
CA ILE A 26 -1.83 -2.70 -17.17
C ILE A 26 -0.95 -3.13 -16.01
N TYR A 27 -0.53 -4.40 -15.96
CA TYR A 27 0.45 -4.85 -14.99
C TYR A 27 1.82 -4.23 -15.33
N PRO A 28 2.43 -3.44 -14.43
CA PRO A 28 3.72 -2.84 -14.71
C PRO A 28 4.81 -3.91 -14.84
N LEU A 29 5.66 -3.78 -15.87
CA LEU A 29 6.77 -4.72 -16.11
C LEU A 29 7.79 -4.72 -14.97
N TYR A 30 8.01 -3.54 -14.38
CA TYR A 30 8.87 -3.34 -13.21
C TYR A 30 8.16 -2.45 -12.22
N ALA A 31 8.37 -2.70 -10.94
CA ALA A 31 8.07 -1.69 -9.94
C ALA A 31 9.12 -1.65 -8.84
N ILE A 32 9.53 -0.41 -8.56
CA ILE A 32 10.70 -0.05 -7.78
C ILE A 32 10.17 0.61 -6.50
N SER A 33 10.59 0.07 -5.36
CA SER A 33 10.26 0.60 -4.04
C SER A 33 11.55 1.12 -3.40
N ASP A 34 11.86 2.39 -3.61
CA ASP A 34 13.02 3.06 -3.01
C ASP A 34 12.58 3.84 -1.75
N PRO A 35 12.97 3.40 -0.53
CA PRO A 35 12.62 4.10 0.71
C PRO A 35 13.09 5.55 0.75
N LEU A 36 14.20 5.89 0.07
CA LEU A 36 14.74 7.26 0.04
C LEU A 36 13.78 8.25 -0.61
N THR A 37 12.91 7.78 -1.50
CA THR A 37 11.90 8.63 -2.14
C THR A 37 10.72 8.96 -1.21
N THR A 38 10.68 8.37 0.00
CA THR A 38 9.56 8.51 0.94
C THR A 38 9.90 9.30 2.20
N VAL A 39 11.19 9.58 2.46
CA VAL A 39 11.66 10.24 3.70
C VAL A 39 11.20 11.69 3.83
N THR A 40 10.78 12.32 2.73
CA THR A 40 10.29 13.70 2.67
C THR A 40 8.77 13.82 2.83
N LEU A 41 8.05 12.69 2.98
CA LEU A 41 6.61 12.72 3.19
C LEU A 41 6.28 13.38 4.54
N PRO A 42 5.22 14.21 4.60
CA PRO A 42 4.68 14.66 5.87
C PRO A 42 4.28 13.46 6.75
N GLU A 43 4.45 13.58 8.06
CA GLU A 43 4.07 12.54 9.05
C GLU A 43 2.64 12.03 8.84
N SER A 44 1.69 12.95 8.56
CA SER A 44 0.30 12.63 8.28
C SER A 44 0.15 11.75 7.04
N GLN A 45 0.89 12.03 5.98
CA GLN A 45 0.87 11.23 4.75
C GLN A 45 1.47 9.84 4.96
N THR A 46 2.57 9.73 5.72
CA THR A 46 3.15 8.44 6.14
C THR A 46 2.14 7.63 6.97
N THR A 47 1.38 8.30 7.83
CA THR A 47 0.32 7.67 8.64
C THR A 47 -0.83 7.18 7.77
N PHE A 48 -1.38 8.02 6.90
CA PHE A 48 -2.53 7.67 6.07
C PHE A 48 -2.22 6.55 5.08
N THR A 49 -1.04 6.59 4.45
CA THR A 49 -0.62 5.53 3.53
C THR A 49 -0.31 4.20 4.25
N SER A 50 0.07 4.25 5.53
CA SER A 50 0.22 3.05 6.35
C SER A 50 -1.13 2.45 6.73
N ILE A 51 -2.12 3.29 7.05
CA ILE A 51 -3.50 2.84 7.29
C ILE A 51 -4.10 2.22 6.02
N ASP A 52 -3.89 2.84 4.86
CA ASP A 52 -4.30 2.29 3.56
C ASP A 52 -3.72 0.89 3.31
N ALA A 53 -2.42 0.69 3.59
CA ALA A 53 -1.79 -0.60 3.47
C ALA A 53 -2.38 -1.65 4.44
N ILE A 54 -2.72 -1.27 5.68
CA ILE A 54 -3.38 -2.15 6.65
C ILE A 54 -4.79 -2.53 6.17
N ASN A 55 -5.56 -1.57 5.66
CA ASN A 55 -6.90 -1.82 5.15
C ASN A 55 -6.87 -2.85 4.01
N HIS A 56 -6.00 -2.64 3.02
CA HIS A 56 -5.86 -3.56 1.88
C HIS A 56 -5.53 -4.99 2.30
N VAL A 57 -4.60 -5.17 3.24
CA VAL A 57 -4.24 -6.54 3.67
C VAL A 57 -5.31 -7.17 4.57
N THR A 58 -6.07 -6.36 5.31
CA THR A 58 -7.21 -6.83 6.10
C THR A 58 -8.34 -7.31 5.19
N GLU A 59 -8.67 -6.55 4.14
CA GLU A 59 -9.64 -6.97 3.11
C GLU A 59 -9.16 -8.23 2.38
N ALA A 60 -7.88 -8.31 2.01
CA ALA A 60 -7.31 -9.47 1.34
C ALA A 60 -7.28 -10.74 2.22
N ALA A 61 -7.23 -10.60 3.54
CA ALA A 61 -7.27 -11.72 4.48
C ALA A 61 -8.70 -12.16 4.84
N THR A 62 -9.70 -11.29 4.61
CA THR A 62 -11.10 -11.54 5.01
C THR A 62 -12.05 -11.76 3.83
N THR A 63 -11.58 -11.59 2.59
CA THR A 63 -12.36 -11.87 1.38
C THR A 63 -12.71 -13.36 1.23
N LEU A 64 -13.81 -13.65 0.50
CA LEU A 64 -14.26 -15.02 0.21
C LEU A 64 -13.25 -15.87 -0.58
N VAL A 65 -12.32 -15.21 -1.27
CA VAL A 65 -11.25 -15.85 -2.07
C VAL A 65 -9.88 -15.81 -1.37
N ALA A 66 -9.85 -15.54 -0.07
CA ALA A 66 -8.62 -15.53 0.71
C ALA A 66 -7.96 -16.92 0.71
N ASN A 67 -6.65 -16.95 0.84
CA ASN A 67 -5.87 -18.19 0.89
C ASN A 67 -4.74 -18.07 1.92
N PRO A 68 -4.07 -19.19 2.30
CA PRO A 68 -3.02 -19.15 3.31
C PRO A 68 -1.89 -18.16 3.00
N TYR A 69 -1.59 -17.94 1.71
CA TYR A 69 -0.56 -16.99 1.30
C TYR A 69 -1.00 -15.53 1.53
N THR A 70 -2.24 -15.14 1.18
CA THR A 70 -2.73 -13.78 1.44
C THR A 70 -2.85 -13.49 2.94
N ILE A 71 -3.27 -14.48 3.73
CA ILE A 71 -3.35 -14.37 5.20
C ILE A 71 -1.95 -14.20 5.82
N LEU A 72 -0.96 -14.96 5.35
CA LEU A 72 0.42 -14.85 5.81
C LEU A 72 0.98 -13.44 5.52
N LEU A 73 0.81 -12.95 4.29
CA LEU A 73 1.25 -11.61 3.90
C LEU A 73 0.55 -10.51 4.72
N ALA A 74 -0.72 -10.70 5.05
CA ALA A 74 -1.45 -9.74 5.88
C ALA A 74 -0.91 -9.66 7.30
N LYS A 75 -0.68 -10.82 7.95
CA LYS A 75 -0.07 -10.89 9.28
C LYS A 75 1.30 -10.21 9.31
N GLU A 76 2.13 -10.50 8.31
CA GLU A 76 3.47 -9.92 8.24
C GLU A 76 3.44 -8.41 7.96
N THR A 77 2.56 -7.95 7.08
CA THR A 77 2.38 -6.52 6.80
C THR A 77 1.95 -5.76 8.06
N ILE A 78 0.96 -6.26 8.78
CA ILE A 78 0.50 -5.64 10.04
C ILE A 78 1.65 -5.62 11.06
N ARG A 79 2.36 -6.74 11.25
CA ARG A 79 3.50 -6.82 12.17
C ARG A 79 4.58 -5.78 11.86
N LEU A 80 4.95 -5.62 10.59
CA LEU A 80 5.96 -4.66 10.14
C LEU A 80 5.49 -3.22 10.32
N ILE A 81 4.26 -2.89 9.93
CA ILE A 81 3.72 -1.53 10.08
C ILE A 81 3.60 -1.16 11.55
N THR A 82 3.05 -2.03 12.41
CA THR A 82 2.95 -1.77 13.85
C THR A 82 4.33 -1.56 14.48
N LYS A 83 5.35 -2.30 14.04
CA LYS A 83 6.71 -2.17 14.55
C LYS A 83 7.39 -0.87 14.10
N TYR A 84 7.28 -0.51 12.83
CA TYR A 84 8.13 0.53 12.22
C TYR A 84 7.45 1.86 11.96
N LEU A 85 6.11 1.92 11.94
CA LEU A 85 5.41 3.20 11.75
C LEU A 85 5.77 4.25 12.83
N PRO A 86 5.88 3.91 14.12
CA PRO A 86 6.31 4.89 15.13
C PRO A 86 7.68 5.50 14.82
N GLU A 87 8.64 4.68 14.39
CA GLU A 87 9.98 5.12 14.01
C GLU A 87 9.95 5.99 12.76
N ALA A 88 9.26 5.54 11.70
CA ALA A 88 9.15 6.28 10.44
C ALA A 88 8.47 7.66 10.60
N LYS A 89 7.69 7.85 11.66
CA LYS A 89 7.08 9.14 12.02
C LYS A 89 8.01 10.04 12.82
N ALA A 90 8.82 9.45 13.71
CA ALA A 90 9.70 10.17 14.62
C ALA A 90 11.02 10.55 13.95
N ASP A 91 11.63 9.62 13.23
CA ASP A 91 12.89 9.79 12.51
C ASP A 91 12.87 9.03 11.17
N PRO A 92 12.39 9.68 10.09
CA PRO A 92 12.36 9.08 8.75
C PRO A 92 13.73 8.69 8.18
N LEU A 93 14.84 9.16 8.78
CA LEU A 93 16.21 8.90 8.34
C LEU A 93 16.94 7.89 9.22
N TYR A 94 16.28 7.32 10.23
CA TYR A 94 16.87 6.45 11.25
C TYR A 94 17.78 5.31 10.71
N TYR A 95 17.49 4.79 9.52
CA TYR A 95 18.24 3.67 8.92
C TYR A 95 19.35 4.09 7.93
N LEU A 96 19.66 5.39 7.83
CA LEU A 96 20.68 5.92 6.91
C LEU A 96 22.00 6.32 7.62
N LEU A 97 22.12 6.02 8.91
CA LEU A 97 23.30 6.23 9.75
C LEU A 97 23.80 4.89 10.30
#